data_AF-A0A7J2LFR9-F1
#
_entry.id   AF-A0A7J2LFR9-F1
#
_cell.length_a   1.000
_cell.length_b   1.000
_cell.length_c   1.000
_cell.angle_alpha   90.00
_cell.angle_beta   90.00
_cell.angle_gamma   90.00
#
_symmetry.space_group_name_H-M   'P 1'
#
loop_
_entity.id
_entity.type
_entity.pdbx_description
1 polymer ?
#
loop_
_entity_poly.entity_id
_entity_poly.type
_entity_poly.pdbx_seq_one_letter_code
_entity_poly.pdbx_strand_id
1 'polypeptide(L)'
;MRAIIVERRSPNERSHLEELRSLAEAAGYKVVGLLEQVREPDPKYQIGPGKAKELAELVSKLRANVVIFDNELKPVQAYNLAKLTGVEVIDRFQLILQIFALRASTKEAKLQIQLARLQYELARAKEKVRLAKMGEQPGFLGLGRYEVDDYYELIRRQIAYIKKKLRKVSSYRKLHRRRRRALGYPLVSLSGYTNAGKSTIFYALTQEFVPISPSLFTTLTTKTR
;
A
#
# COMPACT_ATOMS: atom_id res chain seq x y z
N MET A 1 0.58 -11.70 -11.73
CA MET A 1 1.42 -10.71 -12.43
C MET A 1 2.88 -10.89 -12.02
N ARG A 2 3.84 -10.66 -12.92
CA ARG A 2 5.29 -10.77 -12.64
C ARG A 2 5.79 -9.43 -12.09
N ALA A 3 6.53 -9.43 -10.99
CA ALA A 3 7.04 -8.22 -10.36
C ALA A 3 8.56 -8.28 -10.18
N ILE A 4 9.21 -7.12 -10.28
CA ILE A 4 10.58 -6.92 -9.79
C ILE A 4 10.49 -6.08 -8.52
N ILE A 5 11.18 -6.51 -7.46
CA ILE A 5 11.28 -5.76 -6.21
C ILE A 5 12.58 -4.96 -6.17
N VAL A 6 12.52 -3.74 -5.65
CA VAL A 6 13.66 -2.81 -5.59
C VAL A 6 13.80 -2.25 -4.18
N GLU A 7 15.00 -2.32 -3.63
CA GLU A 7 15.32 -1.74 -2.34
C GLU A 7 16.53 -0.80 -2.45
N ARG A 8 16.33 0.46 -2.05
CA ARG A 8 17.43 1.39 -1.80
C ARG A 8 17.61 1.55 -0.30
N ARG A 9 18.85 1.44 0.17
CA ARG A 9 19.21 1.56 1.59
C ARG A 9 20.25 2.63 1.82
N SER A 10 20.18 3.32 2.96
CA SER A 10 21.28 4.17 3.40
C SER A 10 22.39 3.30 3.99
N PRO A 11 23.64 3.79 4.05
CA PRO A 11 24.72 3.07 4.73
C PRO A 11 24.28 2.68 6.15
N ASN A 12 24.56 1.43 6.56
CA ASN A 12 24.21 0.83 7.86
C ASN A 12 22.72 0.47 8.07
N GLU A 13 21.85 0.66 7.07
CA GLU A 13 20.46 0.23 7.13
C GLU A 13 20.33 -1.28 6.83
N ARG A 14 19.53 -1.99 7.64
CA ARG A 14 19.27 -3.43 7.43
C ARG A 14 18.40 -3.64 6.20
N SER A 15 18.56 -4.78 5.53
CA SER A 15 17.67 -5.14 4.42
C SER A 15 16.31 -5.59 4.91
N HIS A 16 15.28 -5.10 4.25
CA HIS A 16 13.88 -5.48 4.35
C HIS A 16 13.41 -6.23 3.10
N LEU A 17 14.32 -6.67 2.22
CA LEU A 17 13.96 -7.24 0.92
C LEU A 17 13.15 -8.55 1.04
N GLU A 18 13.45 -9.41 2.02
CA GLU A 18 12.66 -10.62 2.28
C GLU A 18 11.24 -10.28 2.78
N GLU A 19 11.12 -9.21 3.57
CA GLU A 19 9.80 -8.71 3.98
C GLU A 19 9.04 -8.17 2.76
N LEU A 20 9.70 -7.39 1.90
CA LEU A 20 9.10 -6.87 0.68
C LEU A 20 8.66 -7.99 -0.28
N ARG A 21 9.46 -9.05 -0.42
CA ARG A 21 9.08 -10.26 -1.17
C ARG A 21 7.80 -10.86 -0.60
N SER A 22 7.75 -11.04 0.73
CA SER A 22 6.57 -11.57 1.42
C SER A 22 5.33 -10.69 1.23
N LEU A 23 5.50 -9.37 1.20
CA LEU A 23 4.43 -8.41 0.91
C LEU A 23 3.94 -8.53 -0.54
N ALA A 24 4.87 -8.63 -1.50
CA ALA A 24 4.55 -8.76 -2.93
C ALA A 24 3.76 -10.06 -3.19
N GLU A 25 4.20 -11.18 -2.62
CA GLU A 25 3.50 -12.45 -2.71
C GLU A 25 2.12 -12.40 -2.03
N ALA A 26 2.02 -11.74 -0.87
CA ALA A 26 0.74 -11.51 -0.18
C ALA A 26 -0.25 -10.63 -0.98
N ALA A 27 0.25 -9.85 -1.94
CA ALA A 27 -0.55 -9.08 -2.90
C ALA A 27 -0.84 -9.85 -4.21
N GLY A 28 -0.37 -11.09 -4.34
CA GLY A 28 -0.59 -11.93 -5.53
C GLY A 28 0.42 -11.71 -6.65
N TYR A 29 1.54 -11.05 -6.38
CA TYR A 29 2.64 -10.92 -7.35
C TYR A 29 3.58 -12.11 -7.30
N LYS A 30 4.07 -12.52 -8.47
CA LYS A 30 5.20 -13.45 -8.60
C LYS A 30 6.47 -12.64 -8.74
N VAL A 31 7.32 -12.62 -7.70
CA VAL A 31 8.61 -11.95 -7.74
C VAL A 31 9.55 -12.71 -8.69
N VAL A 32 9.96 -12.07 -9.79
CA VAL A 32 10.82 -12.68 -10.82
C VAL A 32 12.24 -12.10 -10.81
N GLY A 33 12.46 -10.97 -10.15
CA GLY A 33 13.77 -10.35 -10.00
C GLY A 33 13.82 -9.42 -8.80
N LEU A 34 15.04 -9.12 -8.36
CA LEU A 34 15.33 -8.22 -7.27
C LEU A 34 16.45 -7.26 -7.68
N LEU A 35 16.43 -6.04 -7.14
CA LEU A 35 17.45 -5.04 -7.37
C LEU A 35 17.72 -4.26 -6.08
N GLU A 36 18.98 -4.20 -5.66
CA GLU A 36 19.39 -3.47 -4.46
C GLU A 36 20.40 -2.38 -4.77
N GLN A 37 20.38 -1.31 -3.97
CA GLN A 37 21.44 -0.30 -3.99
C GLN A 37 21.62 0.37 -2.62
N VAL A 38 22.86 0.45 -2.15
CA VAL A 38 23.21 1.25 -0.97
C VAL A 38 23.63 2.65 -1.42
N ARG A 39 22.82 3.67 -1.12
CA ARG A 39 23.09 5.09 -1.40
C ARG A 39 22.04 6.01 -0.76
N GLU A 40 22.36 7.28 -0.70
CA GLU A 40 21.36 8.34 -0.49
C GLU A 40 20.38 8.44 -1.67
N PRO A 41 19.12 8.83 -1.41
CA PRO A 41 18.05 8.79 -2.40
C PRO A 41 18.33 9.73 -3.59
N ASP A 42 18.23 9.18 -4.79
CA ASP A 42 18.33 9.98 -6.01
C ASP A 42 17.06 10.82 -6.23
N PRO A 43 17.15 12.14 -6.44
CA PRO A 43 15.96 12.98 -6.61
C PRO A 43 15.13 12.59 -7.84
N LYS A 44 15.75 11.95 -8.86
CA LYS A 44 15.10 11.60 -10.12
C LYS A 44 14.52 10.19 -10.13
N TYR A 45 15.20 9.22 -9.54
CA TYR A 45 14.82 7.80 -9.64
C TYR A 45 14.78 7.04 -8.31
N GLN A 46 15.04 7.68 -7.17
CA GLN A 46 15.26 7.06 -5.85
C GLN A 46 16.52 6.19 -5.77
N ILE A 47 16.83 5.44 -6.83
CA ILE A 47 18.09 4.75 -7.11
C ILE A 47 18.94 5.54 -8.10
N GLY A 48 20.20 5.18 -8.28
CA GLY A 48 21.09 5.86 -9.21
C GLY A 48 20.72 5.65 -10.68
N PRO A 49 21.11 6.58 -11.58
CA PRO A 49 20.76 6.51 -12.98
C PRO A 49 21.27 5.24 -13.67
N GLY A 50 22.47 4.75 -13.31
CA GLY A 50 22.98 3.47 -13.82
C GLY A 50 22.11 2.29 -13.37
N LYS A 51 21.70 2.28 -12.09
CA LYS A 51 20.85 1.23 -11.53
C LYS A 51 19.43 1.28 -12.07
N ALA A 52 18.93 2.47 -12.39
CA ALA A 52 17.65 2.67 -13.07
C ALA A 52 17.66 2.11 -14.51
N LYS A 53 18.78 2.23 -15.23
CA LYS A 53 18.94 1.58 -16.56
C LYS A 53 18.97 0.06 -16.43
N GLU A 54 19.74 -0.45 -15.48
CA GLU A 54 19.79 -1.89 -15.16
C GLU A 54 18.40 -2.44 -14.81
N LEU A 55 17.60 -1.68 -14.05
CA LEU A 55 16.20 -2.02 -13.77
C LEU A 55 15.35 -2.16 -15.04
N ALA A 56 15.48 -1.23 -15.99
CA ALA A 56 14.72 -1.28 -17.24
C ALA A 56 15.11 -2.48 -18.11
N GLU A 57 16.40 -2.79 -18.20
CA GLU A 57 16.90 -3.99 -18.86
C GLU A 57 16.35 -5.26 -18.19
N LEU A 58 16.34 -5.28 -16.85
CA LEU A 58 15.81 -6.40 -16.07
C LEU A 58 14.30 -6.59 -16.28
N VAL A 59 13.53 -5.50 -16.34
CA VAL A 59 12.08 -5.51 -16.64
C VAL A 59 11.84 -6.14 -18.01
N SER A 60 12.59 -5.72 -19.04
CA SER A 60 12.48 -6.27 -20.39
C SER A 60 12.86 -7.75 -20.44
N LYS A 61 14.04 -8.10 -19.90
CA LYS A 61 14.57 -9.47 -19.88
C LYS A 61 13.65 -10.44 -19.17
N LEU A 62 13.07 -10.03 -18.04
CA LEU A 62 12.21 -10.88 -17.22
C LEU A 62 10.73 -10.70 -17.51
N ARG A 63 10.35 -9.85 -18.48
CA ARG A 63 8.96 -9.52 -18.83
C ARG A 63 8.13 -9.21 -17.58
N ALA A 64 8.66 -8.36 -16.71
CA ALA A 64 7.93 -7.92 -15.52
C ALA A 64 6.75 -7.02 -15.92
N ASN A 65 5.67 -7.05 -15.15
CA ASN A 65 4.48 -6.22 -15.37
C ASN A 65 4.45 -5.00 -14.46
N VAL A 66 5.19 -5.03 -13.35
CA VAL A 66 5.22 -4.00 -12.32
C VAL A 66 6.58 -3.98 -11.65
N VAL A 67 7.02 -2.81 -11.23
CA VAL A 67 8.15 -2.64 -10.32
C VAL A 67 7.63 -2.20 -8.96
N ILE A 68 8.12 -2.83 -7.90
CA ILE A 68 7.72 -2.58 -6.52
C ILE A 68 8.92 -2.06 -5.74
N PHE A 69 8.85 -0.82 -5.27
CA PHE A 69 9.88 -0.21 -4.44
C PHE A 69 9.58 -0.37 -2.94
N ASP A 70 10.59 -0.72 -2.16
CA ASP A 70 10.48 -0.71 -0.69
C ASP A 70 10.31 0.71 -0.14
N ASN A 71 11.01 1.67 -0.77
CA ASN A 71 11.01 3.06 -0.35
C ASN A 71 9.80 3.82 -0.90
N GLU A 72 9.31 4.80 -0.15
CA GLU A 72 8.32 5.75 -0.66
C GLU A 72 8.92 6.54 -1.84
N LEU A 73 8.15 6.63 -2.94
CA LEU A 73 8.57 7.36 -4.13
C LEU A 73 7.87 8.71 -4.20
N LYS A 74 8.55 9.76 -4.64
CA LYS A 74 7.90 11.02 -5.06
C LYS A 74 7.18 10.81 -6.40
N PRO A 75 6.14 11.61 -6.72
CA PRO A 75 5.45 11.52 -8.02
C PRO A 75 6.40 11.59 -9.22
N VAL A 76 7.39 12.49 -9.19
CA VAL A 76 8.42 12.63 -10.23
C VAL A 76 9.28 11.38 -10.36
N GLN A 77 9.66 10.75 -9.24
CA GLN A 77 10.46 9.52 -9.27
C GLN A 77 9.68 8.36 -9.88
N ALA A 78 8.44 8.16 -9.43
CA ALA A 78 7.55 7.15 -9.98
C ALA A 78 7.31 7.36 -11.49
N TYR A 79 7.06 8.61 -11.91
CA TYR A 79 6.88 8.95 -13.32
C TYR A 79 8.12 8.63 -14.17
N ASN A 80 9.30 9.06 -13.72
CA ASN A 80 10.55 8.82 -14.45
C ASN A 80 10.91 7.35 -14.53
N LEU A 81 10.70 6.58 -13.46
CA LEU A 81 10.90 5.14 -13.44
C LEU A 81 9.90 4.43 -14.36
N ALA A 82 8.62 4.82 -14.33
CA ALA A 82 7.60 4.25 -15.23
C ALA A 82 7.93 4.54 -16.69
N LYS A 83 8.39 5.76 -17.00
CA LYS A 83 8.88 6.13 -18.33
C LYS A 83 10.08 5.32 -18.78
N LEU A 84 11.02 5.05 -17.87
CA LEU A 84 12.24 4.33 -18.19
C LEU A 84 12.00 2.82 -18.34
N THR A 85 11.14 2.24 -17.50
CA THR A 85 10.89 0.80 -17.44
C THR A 85 9.73 0.34 -18.34
N GLY A 86 8.86 1.26 -18.75
CA GLY A 86 7.67 0.97 -19.56
C GLY A 86 6.55 0.24 -18.80
N VAL A 87 6.66 0.12 -17.47
CA VAL A 87 5.68 -0.57 -16.62
C VAL A 87 5.27 0.29 -15.43
N GLU A 88 4.19 -0.07 -14.76
CA GLU A 88 3.76 0.63 -13.54
C GLU A 88 4.80 0.45 -12.43
N VAL A 89 5.05 1.54 -11.69
CA VAL A 89 5.95 1.55 -10.54
C VAL A 89 5.15 1.92 -9.31
N ILE A 90 5.13 1.03 -8.32
CA ILE A 90 4.45 1.24 -7.05
C ILE A 90 5.43 1.22 -5.89
N ASP A 91 5.12 1.94 -4.82
CA ASP A 91 5.87 1.88 -3.57
C ASP A 91 5.25 0.93 -2.54
N ARG A 92 5.95 0.74 -1.43
CA ARG A 92 5.52 -0.11 -0.31
C ARG A 92 4.16 0.30 0.26
N PHE A 93 3.86 1.59 0.31
CA PHE A 93 2.57 2.06 0.81
C PHE A 93 1.43 1.61 -0.11
N GLN A 94 1.58 1.78 -1.42
CA GLN A 94 0.61 1.31 -2.40
C GLN A 94 0.45 -0.21 -2.36
N LEU A 95 1.56 -0.96 -2.24
CA LEU A 95 1.55 -2.41 -2.08
C LEU A 95 0.73 -2.84 -0.85
N ILE A 96 0.98 -2.23 0.31
CA ILE A 96 0.23 -2.51 1.54
C ILE A 96 -1.27 -2.25 1.34
N LEU A 97 -1.64 -1.15 0.68
CA LEU A 97 -3.05 -0.85 0.38
C LEU A 97 -3.68 -1.84 -0.63
N GLN A 98 -2.90 -2.51 -1.47
CA GLN A 98 -3.40 -3.59 -2.32
C GLN A 98 -3.64 -4.87 -1.51
N ILE A 99 -2.72 -5.25 -0.63
CA ILE A 99 -2.91 -6.40 0.28
C ILE A 99 -4.17 -6.19 1.14
N PHE A 100 -4.36 -4.98 1.67
CA PHE A 100 -5.55 -4.65 2.44
C PHE A 100 -6.82 -4.74 1.61
N ALA A 101 -6.81 -4.28 0.36
CA ALA A 101 -7.98 -4.36 -0.51
C ALA A 101 -8.38 -5.81 -0.80
N LEU A 102 -7.42 -6.71 -1.01
CA LEU A 102 -7.68 -8.14 -1.24
C LEU A 102 -8.34 -8.82 -0.03
N ARG A 103 -8.05 -8.34 1.17
CA ARG A 103 -8.48 -8.97 2.43
C ARG A 103 -9.66 -8.26 3.11
N ALA A 104 -10.06 -7.09 2.60
CA ALA A 104 -11.13 -6.30 3.18
C ALA A 104 -12.51 -6.95 2.94
N SER A 105 -13.02 -7.65 3.94
CA SER A 105 -14.35 -8.27 3.91
C SER A 105 -15.47 -7.32 4.32
N THR A 106 -15.20 -6.36 5.20
CA THR A 106 -16.24 -5.45 5.72
C THR A 106 -16.33 -4.15 4.93
N LYS A 107 -17.55 -3.59 4.87
CA LYS A 107 -17.79 -2.26 4.26
C LYS A 107 -16.95 -1.17 4.93
N GLU A 108 -16.75 -1.25 6.25
CA GLU A 108 -15.90 -0.30 6.98
C GLU A 108 -14.44 -0.39 6.55
N ALA A 109 -13.87 -1.60 6.49
CA ALA A 109 -12.50 -1.81 6.06
C ALA A 109 -12.28 -1.29 4.63
N LYS A 110 -13.21 -1.60 3.71
CA LYS A 110 -13.18 -1.09 2.33
C LYS A 110 -13.18 0.44 2.29
N LEU A 111 -14.02 1.09 3.09
CA LEU A 111 -14.06 2.56 3.18
C LEU A 111 -12.77 3.15 3.77
N GLN A 112 -12.17 2.52 4.79
CA GLN A 112 -10.90 2.97 5.38
C GLN A 112 -9.74 2.86 4.37
N ILE A 113 -9.67 1.76 3.64
CA ILE A 113 -8.64 1.57 2.60
C ILE A 113 -8.82 2.59 1.48
N GLN A 114 -10.05 2.80 1.02
CA GLN A 114 -10.34 3.81 0.01
C GLN A 114 -9.99 5.23 0.51
N LEU A 115 -10.27 5.54 1.78
CA LEU A 115 -9.87 6.80 2.39
C LEU A 115 -8.34 6.96 2.36
N ALA A 116 -7.60 5.93 2.77
CA ALA A 116 -6.13 5.95 2.76
C ALA A 116 -5.56 6.15 1.36
N ARG A 117 -6.12 5.44 0.34
CA ARG A 117 -5.74 5.63 -1.08
C ARG A 117 -5.94 7.08 -1.52
N LEU A 118 -7.11 7.66 -1.23
CA LEU A 118 -7.40 9.04 -1.64
C LEU A 118 -6.55 10.06 -0.89
N GLN A 119 -6.25 9.85 0.39
CA GLN A 119 -5.38 10.76 1.14
C GLN A 119 -3.96 10.77 0.58
N TYR A 120 -3.42 9.60 0.25
CA TYR A 120 -2.13 9.48 -0.41
C TYR A 120 -2.14 10.12 -1.80
N GLU A 121 -3.20 9.91 -2.57
CA GLU A 121 -3.37 10.55 -3.87
C GLU A 121 -3.49 12.08 -3.76
N LEU A 122 -4.27 12.60 -2.80
CA LEU A 122 -4.47 14.04 -2.60
C LEU A 122 -3.14 14.78 -2.38
N ALA A 123 -2.25 14.22 -1.56
CA ALA A 123 -0.94 14.80 -1.28
C ALA A 123 -0.06 14.90 -2.53
N ARG A 124 -0.36 14.09 -3.56
CA ARG A 124 0.42 13.91 -4.78
C ARG A 124 -0.29 14.43 -6.03
N ALA A 125 -1.57 14.80 -5.91
CA ALA A 125 -2.48 15.07 -7.02
C ALA A 125 -1.97 16.17 -7.94
N LYS A 126 -1.54 17.31 -7.38
CA LYS A 126 -1.11 18.45 -8.19
C LYS A 126 0.09 18.11 -9.08
N GLU A 127 1.08 17.45 -8.49
CA GLU A 127 2.29 17.05 -9.20
C GLU A 127 2.01 15.93 -10.21
N LYS A 128 1.18 14.95 -9.85
CA LYS A 128 0.76 13.90 -10.77
C LYS A 128 0.06 14.43 -12.03
N VAL A 129 -0.85 15.39 -11.89
CA VAL A 129 -1.55 15.99 -13.04
C VAL A 129 -0.57 16.76 -13.92
N ARG A 130 0.35 17.54 -13.34
CA ARG A 130 1.40 18.25 -14.10
C ARG A 130 2.27 17.28 -14.91
N LEU A 131 2.72 16.19 -14.28
CA LEU A 131 3.52 15.16 -14.95
C LEU A 131 2.75 14.45 -16.05
N ALA A 132 1.47 14.14 -15.83
CA ALA A 132 0.62 13.51 -16.83
C ALA A 132 0.38 14.40 -18.08
N LYS A 133 0.39 15.73 -17.91
CA LYS A 133 0.35 16.68 -19.03
C LYS A 133 1.64 16.69 -19.86
N MET A 134 2.79 16.28 -19.29
CA MET A 134 4.07 16.20 -20.02
C MET A 134 4.19 14.93 -20.89
N GLY A 135 3.37 13.92 -20.64
CA GLY A 135 3.35 12.69 -21.42
C GLY A 135 2.63 11.56 -20.69
N GLU A 136 1.99 10.68 -21.46
CA GLU A 136 1.34 9.50 -20.91
C GLU A 136 2.38 8.48 -20.46
N GLN A 137 2.23 7.99 -19.22
CA GLN A 137 3.05 6.93 -18.64
C GLN A 137 2.18 5.93 -17.88
N PRO A 138 2.62 4.66 -17.76
CA PRO A 138 1.95 3.68 -16.90
C PRO A 138 1.73 4.23 -15.48
N GLY A 139 0.51 4.09 -14.96
CA GLY A 139 0.13 4.63 -13.65
C GLY A 139 -0.33 6.10 -13.64
N PHE A 140 -0.27 6.80 -14.78
CA PHE A 140 -0.68 8.22 -14.92
C PHE A 140 -1.78 8.45 -15.99
N LEU A 141 -2.29 7.37 -16.58
CA LEU A 141 -3.27 7.42 -17.66
C LEU A 141 -4.54 8.18 -17.27
N GLY A 142 -5.05 8.99 -18.20
CA GLY A 142 -6.28 9.77 -18.04
C GLY A 142 -6.15 11.02 -17.16
N LEU A 143 -5.04 11.21 -16.44
CA LEU A 143 -4.83 12.39 -15.59
C LEU A 143 -4.54 13.66 -16.40
N GLY A 144 -3.94 13.54 -17.59
CA GLY A 144 -3.60 14.69 -18.44
C GLY A 144 -4.82 15.47 -18.96
N ARG A 145 -6.03 14.89 -18.89
CA ARG A 145 -7.28 15.54 -19.27
C ARG A 145 -7.84 16.49 -18.20
N TYR A 146 -7.34 16.38 -16.97
CA TYR A 146 -7.84 17.18 -15.87
C TYR A 146 -7.02 18.46 -15.69
N GLU A 147 -7.70 19.52 -15.25
CA GLU A 147 -7.02 20.63 -14.61
C GLU A 147 -6.57 20.25 -13.19
N VAL A 148 -5.43 20.82 -12.78
CA VAL A 148 -4.77 20.49 -11.51
C VAL A 148 -5.71 20.71 -10.32
N ASP A 149 -6.36 21.87 -10.29
CA ASP A 149 -7.24 22.24 -9.18
C ASP A 149 -8.56 21.45 -9.22
N ASP A 150 -9.09 21.13 -10.40
CA ASP A 150 -10.29 20.31 -10.56
C ASP A 150 -10.08 18.89 -10.03
N TYR A 151 -8.95 18.24 -10.40
CA TYR A 151 -8.63 16.90 -9.90
C TYR A 151 -8.37 16.89 -8.40
N TYR A 152 -7.66 17.91 -7.89
CA TYR A 152 -7.43 18.07 -6.46
C TYR A 152 -8.75 18.20 -5.68
N GLU A 153 -9.65 19.06 -6.15
CA GLU A 153 -10.95 19.29 -5.53
C GLU A 153 -11.86 18.06 -5.63
N LEU A 154 -11.82 17.32 -6.75
CA LEU A 154 -12.51 16.04 -6.91
C LEU A 154 -12.10 15.05 -5.81
N ILE A 155 -10.79 14.84 -5.61
CA ILE A 155 -10.29 13.94 -4.57
C ILE A 155 -10.71 14.43 -3.18
N ARG A 156 -10.62 15.73 -2.91
CA ARG A 156 -11.03 16.34 -1.64
C ARG A 156 -12.49 16.08 -1.33
N ARG A 157 -13.38 16.22 -2.31
CA ARG A 157 -14.82 15.91 -2.17
C ARG A 157 -15.07 14.44 -1.89
N GLN A 158 -14.37 13.55 -2.59
CA GLN A 158 -14.46 12.11 -2.34
C GLN A 158 -14.01 11.73 -0.92
N ILE A 159 -12.92 12.33 -0.42
CA ILE A 159 -12.47 12.15 0.96
C ILE A 159 -13.54 12.59 1.96
N ALA A 160 -14.13 13.76 1.77
CA ALA A 160 -15.20 14.27 2.65
C ALA A 160 -16.41 13.31 2.67
N TYR A 161 -16.79 12.79 1.51
CA TYR A 161 -17.87 11.82 1.38
C TYR A 161 -17.59 10.50 2.11
N ILE A 162 -16.38 9.93 1.95
CA ILE A 162 -15.99 8.69 2.65
C ILE A 162 -15.90 8.91 4.16
N LYS A 163 -15.34 10.04 4.62
CA LYS A 163 -15.32 10.40 6.05
C LYS A 163 -16.73 10.47 6.63
N LYS A 164 -17.70 11.03 5.90
CA LYS A 164 -19.12 11.06 6.31
C LYS A 164 -19.70 9.64 6.44
N LYS A 165 -19.40 8.74 5.51
CA LYS A 165 -19.82 7.33 5.60
C LYS A 165 -19.21 6.62 6.81
N LEU A 166 -17.91 6.80 7.06
CA LEU A 166 -17.21 6.20 8.19
C LEU A 166 -17.74 6.69 9.55
N ARG A 167 -18.12 7.97 9.67
CA ARG A 167 -18.76 8.51 10.88
C ARG A 167 -20.05 7.75 11.21
N LYS A 168 -20.89 7.45 10.22
CA LYS A 168 -22.12 6.67 10.42
C LYS A 168 -21.81 5.25 10.95
N VAL A 169 -20.80 4.57 10.41
CA VAL A 169 -20.40 3.23 10.86
C VAL A 169 -19.83 3.27 12.29
N SER A 170 -19.04 4.29 12.63
CA SER A 170 -18.44 4.46 13.96
C SER A 170 -19.50 4.63 15.06
N SER A 171 -20.60 5.35 14.79
CA SER A 171 -21.70 5.54 15.74
C SER A 171 -22.32 4.21 16.19
N TYR A 172 -22.55 3.26 15.26
CA TYR A 172 -23.05 1.92 15.61
C TYR A 172 -22.08 1.17 16.50
N ARG A 173 -20.77 1.18 16.19
CA ARG A 173 -19.75 0.50 17.01
C ARG A 173 -19.66 1.09 18.42
N LYS A 174 -19.79 2.41 18.58
CA LYS A 174 -19.80 3.06 19.91
C LYS A 174 -20.98 2.58 20.76
N LEU A 175 -22.16 2.45 20.18
CA LEU A 175 -23.35 1.96 20.89
C LEU A 175 -23.13 0.53 21.42
N HIS A 176 -22.60 -0.37 20.60
CA HIS A 176 -22.28 -1.75 21.02
C HIS A 176 -21.23 -1.79 22.13
N ARG A 177 -20.20 -0.94 22.09
CA ARG A 177 -19.19 -0.85 23.16
C ARG A 177 -19.78 -0.34 24.46
N ARG A 178 -20.64 0.69 24.41
CA ARG A 178 -21.33 1.22 25.59
C ARG A 178 -22.20 0.16 26.25
N ARG A 179 -22.96 -0.60 25.46
CA ARG A 179 -23.78 -1.72 25.96
C ARG A 179 -22.93 -2.81 26.63
N ARG A 180 -21.81 -3.24 26.03
CA ARG A 180 -20.92 -4.25 26.63
C ARG A 180 -20.29 -3.79 27.94
N ARG A 181 -19.87 -2.52 28.03
CA ARG A 181 -19.39 -1.94 29.29
C ARG A 181 -20.46 -1.91 30.37
N ALA A 182 -21.70 -1.54 30.01
CA ALA A 182 -22.82 -1.54 30.95
C ALA A 182 -23.16 -2.94 31.47
N LEU A 183 -22.90 -3.99 30.67
CA LEU A 183 -23.06 -5.39 31.06
C LEU A 183 -21.86 -5.97 31.84
N GLY A 184 -20.83 -5.17 32.12
CA GLY A 184 -19.66 -5.59 32.91
C GLY A 184 -18.58 -6.36 32.15
N TYR A 185 -18.65 -6.47 30.81
CA TYR A 185 -17.63 -7.20 30.05
C TYR A 185 -16.30 -6.43 29.96
N PRO A 186 -15.15 -7.06 30.30
CA PRO A 186 -13.83 -6.45 30.12
C PRO A 186 -13.43 -6.37 28.64
N LEU A 187 -12.72 -5.32 28.26
CA LEU A 187 -12.21 -5.13 26.90
C LEU A 187 -10.70 -5.40 26.87
N VAL A 188 -10.29 -6.46 26.18
CA VAL A 188 -8.88 -6.83 25.98
C VAL A 188 -8.52 -6.69 24.50
N SER A 189 -7.31 -6.20 24.21
CA SER A 189 -6.81 -6.02 22.84
C SER A 189 -5.44 -6.69 22.68
N LEU A 190 -5.25 -7.45 21.61
CA LEU A 190 -3.97 -8.04 21.23
C LEU A 190 -3.30 -7.17 20.16
N SER A 191 -2.08 -6.70 20.42
CA SER A 191 -1.27 -5.87 19.50
C SER A 191 0.13 -6.43 19.30
N GLY A 192 0.76 -6.12 18.17
CA GLY A 192 2.07 -6.64 17.77
C GLY A 192 2.22 -6.69 16.24
N TYR A 193 3.43 -6.95 15.75
CA TYR A 193 3.75 -7.01 14.31
C TYR A 193 2.96 -8.09 13.55
N THR A 194 2.80 -7.92 12.24
CA THR A 194 2.26 -8.96 11.36
C THR A 194 3.03 -10.26 11.53
N ASN A 195 2.32 -11.39 11.58
CA ASN A 195 2.90 -12.71 11.84
C ASN A 195 3.51 -12.94 13.25
N ALA A 196 3.32 -12.03 14.22
CA ALA A 196 3.78 -12.21 15.61
C ALA A 196 2.95 -13.21 16.46
N GLY A 197 2.20 -14.15 15.84
CA GLY A 197 1.39 -15.13 16.58
C GLY A 197 0.11 -14.61 17.24
N LYS A 198 -0.31 -13.36 16.99
CA LYS A 198 -1.55 -12.78 17.57
C LYS A 198 -2.80 -13.63 17.30
N SER A 199 -2.92 -14.16 16.08
CA SER A 199 -4.05 -15.04 15.71
C SER A 199 -3.98 -16.39 16.42
N THR A 200 -2.75 -16.91 16.64
CA THR A 200 -2.52 -18.15 17.40
C THR A 200 -2.95 -18.00 18.86
N ILE A 201 -2.57 -16.90 19.51
CA ILE A 201 -2.98 -16.60 20.89
C ILE A 201 -4.51 -16.41 20.95
N PHE A 202 -5.08 -15.66 20.01
CA PHE A 202 -6.54 -15.47 19.96
C PHE A 202 -7.28 -16.81 19.82
N TYR A 203 -6.81 -17.70 18.94
CA TYR A 203 -7.38 -19.04 18.78
C TYR A 203 -7.26 -19.85 20.08
N ALA A 204 -6.08 -19.87 20.71
CA ALA A 204 -5.87 -20.59 21.96
C ALA A 204 -6.81 -20.10 23.09
N LEU A 205 -7.09 -18.80 23.15
CA LEU A 205 -7.95 -18.20 24.18
C LEU A 205 -9.45 -18.32 23.89
N THR A 206 -9.86 -18.36 22.62
CA THR A 206 -11.28 -18.28 22.23
C THR A 206 -11.83 -19.56 21.61
N GLN A 207 -10.94 -20.49 21.24
CA GLN A 207 -11.24 -21.68 20.42
C GLN A 207 -11.93 -21.35 19.08
N GLU A 208 -11.93 -20.08 18.66
CA GLU A 208 -12.58 -19.64 17.43
C GLU A 208 -11.58 -19.62 16.28
N PHE A 209 -11.88 -20.37 15.22
CA PHE A 209 -11.03 -20.42 14.04
C PHE A 209 -10.85 -19.02 13.42
N VAL A 210 -9.61 -18.55 13.44
CA VAL A 210 -9.15 -17.39 12.65
C VAL A 210 -8.13 -17.96 11.67
N PRO A 211 -8.20 -17.61 10.37
CA PRO A 211 -7.21 -18.09 9.41
C PRO A 211 -5.81 -17.76 9.94
N ILE A 212 -5.00 -18.80 10.16
CA ILE A 212 -3.59 -18.70 10.49
C ILE A 212 -2.86 -18.98 9.19
N SER A 213 -2.12 -17.99 8.69
CA SER A 213 -1.28 -18.12 7.50
C SER A 213 0.02 -17.37 7.77
N PRO A 214 1.16 -17.91 7.32
CA PRO A 214 2.46 -17.24 7.40
C PRO A 214 2.49 -15.94 6.57
N SER A 215 1.54 -15.75 5.65
CA SER A 215 1.45 -14.52 4.85
C SER A 215 1.20 -13.28 5.73
N LEU A 216 1.82 -12.15 5.40
CA LEU A 216 1.63 -10.89 6.13
C LEU A 216 0.17 -10.42 6.07
N PHE A 217 -0.34 -9.80 7.14
CA PHE A 217 -1.70 -9.21 7.26
C PHE A 217 -2.89 -10.18 7.27
N THR A 218 -2.75 -11.40 7.79
CA THR A 218 -3.80 -12.46 7.75
C THR A 218 -5.12 -12.06 8.41
N THR A 219 -5.06 -11.21 9.43
CA THR A 219 -6.26 -10.77 10.17
C THR A 219 -6.40 -9.25 10.08
N LEU A 220 -7.33 -8.76 9.26
CA LEU A 220 -7.64 -7.32 9.11
C LEU A 220 -8.96 -6.88 9.75
N THR A 221 -9.75 -7.83 10.25
CA THR A 221 -11.02 -7.55 10.92
C THR A 221 -10.93 -7.88 12.40
N THR A 222 -11.33 -6.93 13.24
CA THR A 222 -11.50 -7.18 14.67
C THR A 222 -12.64 -8.17 14.89
N LYS A 223 -12.31 -9.39 15.32
CA LYS A 223 -13.30 -10.29 15.93
C LYS A 223 -13.46 -9.88 17.39
N THR A 224 -14.69 -9.74 17.86
CA THR A 224 -14.98 -9.37 19.26
C THR A 224 -15.98 -10.35 19.82
N ARG A 225 -15.61 -11.04 20.90
CA ARG A 225 -16.53 -11.75 21.79
C ARG A 225 -16.82 -10.84 22.98
#